data_AF-A0A372DY79-F1
#
_entry.id   AF-A0A372DY79-F1
#
_cell.length_a   1.000
_cell.length_b   1.000
_cell.length_c   1.000
_cell.angle_alpha   90.00
_cell.angle_beta   90.00
_cell.angle_gamma   90.00
#
_symmetry.space_group_name_H-M   'P 1'
#
loop_
_entity.id
_entity.type
_entity.pdbx_description
1 polymer ?
#
loop_
_entity_poly.entity_id
_entity_poly.type
_entity_poly.pdbx_seq_one_letter_code
_entity_poly.pdbx_strand_id
1 'polypeptide(L)'
;MSLKEQVELYNSKDKLNAINWNKEDDPMAELYWLQGVQQFWLETEFDVSRDLSSWNKLSELEKDTYKKVLAGLTGLDTKQGGEGMNLISYHEPRNKYQAVFAFMGGMEEIH
;
A
#
# COMPACT_ATOMS: atom_id res chain seq x y z
N MET A 1 -15.67 -24.39 -24.61
CA MET A 1 -15.62 -24.83 -23.20
C MET A 1 -16.99 -25.33 -22.81
N SER A 2 -17.09 -26.55 -22.30
CA SER A 2 -18.36 -27.17 -21.91
C SER A 2 -18.90 -26.55 -20.61
N LEU A 3 -20.21 -26.72 -20.38
CA LEU A 3 -20.86 -26.26 -19.13
C LEU A 3 -20.19 -26.88 -17.89
N LYS A 4 -19.67 -28.10 -18.02
CA LYS A 4 -18.98 -28.84 -16.96
C LYS A 4 -17.63 -28.21 -16.62
N GLU A 5 -16.87 -27.81 -17.63
CA GLU A 5 -15.60 -27.11 -17.47
C GLU A 5 -15.79 -25.71 -16.86
N GLN A 6 -16.88 -25.00 -17.20
CA GLN A 6 -17.22 -23.72 -16.59
C GLN A 6 -17.59 -23.85 -15.11
N VAL A 7 -18.36 -24.89 -14.75
CA VAL A 7 -18.74 -25.19 -13.37
C VAL A 7 -17.53 -25.63 -12.53
N GLU A 8 -16.62 -26.44 -13.09
CA GLU A 8 -15.37 -26.80 -12.40
C GLU A 8 -14.43 -25.60 -12.23
N LEU A 9 -14.32 -24.72 -13.24
CA LEU A 9 -13.55 -23.49 -13.12
C LEU A 9 -14.14 -22.57 -12.04
N TYR A 10 -15.47 -22.44 -11.98
CA TYR A 10 -16.20 -21.69 -10.94
C TYR A 10 -15.98 -22.31 -9.55
N ASN A 11 -16.16 -23.62 -9.39
CA ASN A 11 -15.96 -24.32 -8.11
C ASN A 11 -14.48 -24.36 -7.69
N SER A 12 -13.54 -24.27 -8.63
CA SER A 12 -12.10 -24.16 -8.33
C SER A 12 -11.75 -22.78 -7.75
N LYS A 13 -12.47 -21.72 -8.16
CA LYS A 13 -12.38 -20.39 -7.54
C LYS A 13 -12.94 -20.34 -6.12
N ASP A 14 -13.88 -21.23 -5.77
CA ASP A 14 -14.45 -21.34 -4.42
C ASP A 14 -13.54 -22.07 -3.42
N LYS A 15 -12.42 -22.66 -3.87
CA LYS A 15 -11.44 -23.24 -2.96
C LYS A 15 -10.50 -22.13 -2.47
N LEU A 16 -10.77 -21.62 -1.26
CA LEU A 16 -9.88 -20.67 -0.59
C LEU A 16 -8.47 -21.26 -0.51
N ASN A 17 -7.53 -20.66 -1.24
CA ASN A 17 -6.13 -21.03 -1.18
C ASN A 17 -5.45 -20.20 -0.09
N ALA A 18 -5.21 -20.81 1.07
CA ALA A 18 -4.49 -20.16 2.15
C ALA A 18 -3.04 -19.85 1.73
N ILE A 19 -2.55 -18.69 2.14
CA ILE A 19 -1.14 -18.31 1.96
C ILE A 19 -0.22 -19.23 2.78
N ASN A 20 0.89 -19.67 2.19
CA ASN A 20 1.91 -20.47 2.87
C ASN A 20 3.28 -19.77 2.77
N TRP A 21 3.68 -19.12 3.87
CA TRP A 21 4.98 -18.44 3.96
C TRP A 21 6.17 -19.39 4.19
N ASN A 22 5.93 -20.65 4.58
CA ASN A 22 7.00 -21.64 4.74
C ASN A 22 7.50 -22.23 3.41
N LYS A 23 6.81 -21.94 2.31
CA LYS A 23 7.21 -22.38 0.97
C LYS A 23 8.07 -21.30 0.33
N GLU A 24 9.32 -21.59 0.00
CA GLU A 24 10.26 -20.64 -0.61
C GLU A 24 10.09 -20.57 -2.15
N ASP A 25 8.93 -20.10 -2.62
CA ASP A 25 8.57 -20.07 -4.04
C ASP A 25 8.45 -18.66 -4.64
N ASP A 26 8.60 -17.62 -3.82
CA ASP A 26 8.48 -16.23 -4.25
C ASP A 26 9.46 -15.31 -3.49
N PRO A 27 10.76 -15.39 -3.81
CA PRO A 27 11.80 -14.64 -3.10
C PRO A 27 11.64 -13.12 -3.22
N MET A 28 10.98 -12.64 -4.28
CA MET A 28 10.74 -11.21 -4.48
C MET A 28 9.64 -10.70 -3.55
N ALA A 29 8.53 -11.44 -3.41
CA ALA A 29 7.49 -11.07 -2.46
C ALA A 29 8.02 -11.05 -1.02
N GLU A 30 8.88 -12.02 -0.67
CA GLU A 30 9.53 -12.09 0.64
C GLU A 30 10.47 -10.90 0.88
N LEU A 31 11.25 -10.51 -0.13
CA LEU A 31 12.09 -9.31 -0.07
C LEU A 31 11.26 -8.04 0.19
N TYR A 32 10.19 -7.82 -0.60
CA TYR A 32 9.35 -6.64 -0.43
C TYR A 32 8.63 -6.63 0.91
N TRP A 33 8.17 -7.79 1.38
CA TRP A 33 7.56 -7.92 2.70
C TRP A 33 8.54 -7.54 3.81
N LEU A 34 9.75 -8.11 3.79
CA LEU A 34 10.79 -7.82 4.78
C LEU A 34 11.20 -6.35 4.76
N GLN A 35 11.38 -5.76 3.57
CA GLN A 35 11.68 -4.33 3.43
C GLN A 35 10.55 -3.46 4.00
N GLY A 36 9.29 -3.74 3.64
CA GLY A 36 8.14 -3.00 4.13
C GLY A 36 8.03 -3.02 5.66
N VAL A 37 8.19 -4.20 6.27
CA VAL A 37 8.17 -4.35 7.73
C VAL A 37 9.34 -3.61 8.40
N GLN A 38 10.54 -3.68 7.83
CA GLN A 38 11.72 -2.96 8.36
C GLN A 38 11.59 -1.44 8.27
N GLN A 39 10.79 -0.95 7.34
CA GLN A 39 10.55 0.46 7.09
C GLN A 39 9.20 0.95 7.60
N PHE A 40 8.49 0.14 8.39
CA PHE A 40 7.24 0.58 9.03
C PHE A 40 7.54 1.74 10.00
N TRP A 41 6.72 2.78 9.92
CA TRP A 41 6.78 3.94 10.81
C TRP A 41 5.37 4.48 11.04
N LEU A 42 5.19 5.23 12.13
CA LEU A 42 4.00 6.04 12.41
C LEU A 42 4.38 7.52 12.51
N GLU A 43 3.45 8.40 12.17
CA GLU A 43 3.63 9.85 12.20
C GLU A 43 3.99 10.37 13.59
N THR A 44 3.54 9.67 14.64
CA THR A 44 3.86 9.98 16.04
C THR A 44 5.33 9.81 16.41
N GLU A 45 6.12 9.13 15.57
CA GLU A 45 7.57 8.97 15.77
C GLU A 45 8.35 10.26 15.43
N PHE A 46 7.70 11.22 14.76
CA PHE A 46 8.33 12.47 14.32
C PHE A 46 7.81 13.68 15.08
N ASP A 47 8.72 14.44 15.69
CA ASP A 47 8.39 15.70 16.36
C ASP A 47 8.38 16.88 15.36
N VAL A 48 7.24 17.06 14.70
CA VAL A 48 7.01 18.15 13.72
C VAL A 48 7.09 19.54 14.38
N SER A 49 6.94 19.65 15.71
CA SER A 49 6.96 20.95 16.40
C SER A 49 8.31 21.68 16.27
N ARG A 50 9.39 20.93 16.01
CA ARG A 50 10.74 21.45 15.80
C ARG A 50 10.84 22.36 14.57
N ASP A 51 9.95 22.20 13.61
CA ASP A 51 9.96 22.96 12.35
C ASP A 51 9.20 24.29 12.44
N LEU A 52 8.51 24.58 13.54
CA LEU A 52 7.73 25.82 13.72
C LEU A 52 8.57 27.08 13.50
N SER A 53 9.82 27.09 13.95
CA SER A 53 10.70 28.25 13.79
C SER A 53 11.09 28.49 12.32
N SER A 54 11.24 27.42 11.53
CA SER A 54 11.52 27.48 10.09
C SER A 54 10.26 27.88 9.33
N TRP A 55 9.12 27.26 9.67
CA TRP A 55 7.80 27.60 9.10
C TRP A 55 7.48 29.08 9.22
N ASN A 56 7.72 29.68 10.39
CA ASN A 56 7.45 31.10 10.64
C ASN A 56 8.35 32.05 9.83
N LYS A 57 9.50 31.59 9.34
CA LYS A 57 10.41 32.37 8.50
C LYS A 57 10.05 32.33 7.02
N LEU A 58 9.21 31.39 6.59
CA LEU A 58 8.76 31.30 5.21
C LEU A 58 7.88 32.49 4.84
N SER A 59 8.02 32.95 3.60
CA SER A 59 7.10 33.90 2.99
C SER A 59 5.71 33.28 2.84
N GLU A 60 4.70 34.13 2.69
CA GLU A 60 3.32 33.66 2.47
C GLU A 60 3.18 32.83 1.18
N LEU A 61 3.96 33.15 0.14
CA LEU A 61 3.98 32.39 -1.10
C LEU A 61 4.57 30.97 -0.91
N GLU A 62 5.64 30.84 -0.13
CA GLU A 62 6.23 29.54 0.18
C GLU A 62 5.28 28.68 1.02
N LYS A 63 4.62 29.27 2.03
CA LYS A 63 3.62 28.56 2.84
C LYS A 63 2.42 28.10 2.01
N ASP A 64 1.93 28.95 1.10
CA ASP A 64 0.83 28.59 0.18
C ASP A 64 1.23 27.45 -0.76
N THR A 65 2.44 27.52 -1.33
CA THR A 65 2.99 26.48 -2.19
C THR A 65 3.10 25.16 -1.43
N TYR A 66 3.70 25.19 -0.23
CA TYR A 66 3.85 24.00 0.63
C TYR A 66 2.50 23.34 0.93
N LYS A 67 1.49 24.12 1.36
CA LYS A 67 0.15 23.60 1.65
C LYS A 67 -0.51 22.92 0.44
N LYS A 68 -0.39 23.52 -0.74
CA LYS A 68 -0.98 22.97 -1.98
C LYS A 68 -0.27 21.70 -2.43
N VAL A 69 1.06 21.66 -2.33
CA VAL A 69 1.84 20.45 -2.62
C VAL A 69 1.47 19.33 -1.65
N LEU A 70 1.45 19.62 -0.34
CA LEU A 70 1.06 18.64 0.67
C LEU A 70 -0.35 18.10 0.41
N ALA A 71 -1.33 18.97 0.20
CA ALA A 71 -2.69 18.54 -0.14
C ALA A 71 -2.77 17.70 -1.44
N GLY A 72 -1.93 18.01 -2.42
CA GLY A 72 -1.80 17.23 -3.64
C GLY A 72 -1.26 15.83 -3.40
N LEU A 73 -0.19 15.70 -2.61
CA LEU A 73 0.39 14.42 -2.22
C LEU A 73 -0.62 13.59 -1.42
N THR A 74 -1.24 14.16 -0.37
CA THR A 74 -2.30 13.51 0.39
C THR A 74 -3.44 13.00 -0.50
N GLY A 75 -3.82 13.77 -1.53
CA GLY A 75 -4.84 13.34 -2.49
C GLY A 75 -4.40 12.15 -3.36
N LEU A 76 -3.11 12.06 -3.70
CA LEU A 76 -2.56 10.91 -4.41
C LEU A 76 -2.50 9.68 -3.50
N ASP A 77 -2.04 9.82 -2.26
CA ASP A 77 -1.94 8.74 -1.29
C ASP A 77 -3.33 8.19 -0.94
N THR A 78 -4.33 9.07 -0.75
CA THR A 78 -5.75 8.68 -0.59
C THR A 78 -6.24 7.80 -1.74
N LYS A 79 -5.89 8.16 -2.99
CA LYS A 79 -6.29 7.37 -4.16
C LYS A 79 -5.53 6.05 -4.22
N GLN A 80 -4.26 6.05 -3.84
CA GLN A 80 -3.40 4.88 -3.90
C GLN A 80 -3.77 3.85 -2.83
N GLY A 81 -4.00 4.26 -1.58
CA GLY A 81 -4.45 3.40 -0.48
C GLY A 81 -5.90 2.94 -0.66
N GLY A 82 -6.82 3.87 -0.92
CA GLY A 82 -8.25 3.60 -1.05
C GLY A 82 -8.64 2.79 -2.28
N GLU A 83 -8.00 3.03 -3.43
CA GLU A 83 -8.35 2.36 -4.70
C GLU A 83 -7.17 1.59 -5.32
N GLY A 84 -6.01 2.24 -5.47
CA GLY A 84 -4.88 1.73 -6.27
C GLY A 84 -4.38 0.36 -5.82
N MET A 85 -3.94 0.26 -4.56
CA MET A 85 -3.38 -0.97 -3.99
C MET A 85 -4.42 -2.10 -3.92
N ASN A 86 -5.68 -1.76 -3.63
CA ASN A 86 -6.78 -2.71 -3.61
C ASN A 86 -7.04 -3.33 -5.00
N LEU A 87 -7.06 -2.49 -6.05
CA LEU A 87 -7.24 -2.95 -7.42
C LEU A 87 -6.06 -3.78 -7.92
N ILE A 88 -4.82 -3.39 -7.60
CA ILE A 88 -3.63 -4.17 -7.94
C ILE A 88 -3.69 -5.55 -7.25
N SER A 89 -3.99 -5.57 -5.95
CA SER A 89 -4.10 -6.81 -5.17
C SER A 89 -5.21 -7.73 -5.70
N TYR A 90 -6.36 -7.16 -6.11
CA TYR A 90 -7.46 -7.92 -6.70
C TYR A 90 -7.07 -8.63 -8.01
N HIS A 91 -6.22 -8.01 -8.82
CA HIS A 91 -5.75 -8.56 -10.09
C HIS A 91 -4.48 -9.40 -9.99
N GLU A 92 -3.88 -9.51 -8.80
CA GLU A 92 -2.67 -10.29 -8.55
C GLU A 92 -3.03 -11.74 -8.16
N PRO A 93 -2.65 -12.75 -8.95
CA PRO A 93 -2.93 -14.16 -8.63
C PRO A 93 -2.04 -14.75 -7.52
N ARG A 94 -0.92 -14.10 -7.17
CA ARG A 94 0.04 -14.61 -6.17
C ARG A 94 -0.31 -14.08 -4.77
N ASN A 95 -0.75 -14.98 -3.89
CA ASN A 95 -1.17 -14.63 -2.53
C ASN A 95 -0.13 -13.84 -1.72
N LYS A 96 1.17 -14.12 -1.87
CA LYS A 96 2.24 -13.38 -1.16
C LYS A 96 2.33 -11.92 -1.60
N TYR A 97 2.18 -11.64 -2.90
CA TYR A 97 2.12 -10.27 -3.40
C TYR A 97 0.85 -9.55 -2.95
N GLN A 98 -0.29 -10.24 -2.88
CA GLN A 98 -1.52 -9.65 -2.33
C GLN A 98 -1.31 -9.15 -0.89
N ALA A 99 -0.57 -9.90 -0.06
CA ALA A 99 -0.20 -9.47 1.30
C ALA A 99 0.73 -8.25 1.30
N VAL A 100 1.72 -8.22 0.39
CA VAL A 100 2.61 -7.05 0.22
C VAL A 100 1.81 -5.80 -0.20
N PHE A 101 0.90 -5.93 -1.17
CA PHE A 101 0.07 -4.80 -1.61
C PHE A 101 -0.91 -4.34 -0.54
N ALA A 102 -1.46 -5.25 0.27
CA ALA A 102 -2.29 -4.87 1.40
C ALA A 102 -1.50 -4.08 2.45
N PHE A 103 -0.25 -4.48 2.73
CA PHE A 103 0.63 -3.73 3.62
C PHE A 103 0.97 -2.35 3.04
N MET A 104 1.34 -2.27 1.75
CA MET A 104 1.60 -1.01 1.06
C MET A 104 0.36 -0.10 1.09
N GLY A 105 -0.83 -0.63 0.82
CA GLY A 105 -2.08 0.12 0.92
C GLY A 105 -2.32 0.68 2.33
N GLY A 106 -2.01 -0.09 3.37
CA GLY A 106 -2.04 0.41 4.75
C GLY A 106 -1.02 1.52 5.02
N MET A 107 0.17 1.46 4.42
CA MET A 107 1.17 2.53 4.53
C MET A 107 0.72 3.82 3.82
N GLU A 108 0.00 3.74 2.71
CA GLU A 108 -0.55 4.94 2.05
C GLU A 108 -1.60 5.67 2.93
N GLU A 109 -2.25 4.96 3.86
CA GLU A 109 -3.16 5.61 4.84
C GLU A 109 -2.40 6.24 6.03
N ILE A 110 -1.10 5.93 6.18
CA ILE A 110 -0.20 6.55 7.16
C ILE A 110 0.52 7.77 6.57
N HIS A 111 0.82 7.75 5.27
CA HIS A 111 1.42 8.86 4.53
C HIS A 111 0.57 10.15 4.60
#